data_AF-A0A938FQC3-F1
#
_entry.id   AF-A0A938FQC3-F1
#
_cell.length_a   1.000
_cell.length_b   1.000
_cell.length_c   1.000
_cell.angle_alpha   90.00
_cell.angle_beta   90.00
_cell.angle_gamma   90.00
#
_symmetry.space_group_name_H-M   'P 1'
#
loop_
_entity.id
_entity.type
_entity.pdbx_description
1 polymer ?
#
loop_
_entity_poly.entity_id
_entity_poly.type
_entity_poly.pdbx_seq_one_letter_code
_entity_poly.pdbx_strand_id
1 'polypeptide(L)'
;MTSQGEVLAELEIWHTRPFTPTRRLSLGSLILPVEHSPGLGGVLLGGVVAKHFGEVDDEIVPDIHRLLAQVERGERVVQPRLRHRLQTDRHGLAKSVHRLRGDKSELVFDFESNGSDLLQVLGSIYALERLEESSRRSLSLVIGRAMRWRGPLDQTFIAFLAGSAVTNISAMADPRAWALELLGFPAGTVKPSKRQVQERYRAVLRTVHPDHGGDAATASKSIEEIGEARRVLLHS
;
A
#
# COMPACT_ATOMS: atom_id res chain seq x y z
N MET A 1 27.43 3.04 6.87
CA MET A 1 26.36 2.72 7.83
C MET A 1 25.09 3.36 7.32
N THR A 2 24.31 2.64 6.53
CA THR A 2 22.99 3.08 6.05
C THR A 2 22.06 3.19 7.25
N SER A 3 21.55 4.38 7.55
CA SER A 3 20.48 4.52 8.54
C SER A 3 19.29 3.71 8.03
N GLN A 4 18.97 2.60 8.68
CA GLN A 4 17.77 1.84 8.33
C GLN A 4 16.58 2.71 8.71
N GLY A 5 15.88 3.26 7.72
CA GLY A 5 14.67 4.06 7.92
C GLY A 5 13.62 3.34 8.76
N GLU A 6 12.71 4.14 9.34
CA GLU A 6 11.62 3.65 10.19
C GLU A 6 10.75 2.64 9.44
N VAL A 7 10.38 1.53 10.09
CA VAL A 7 9.49 0.52 9.51
C VAL A 7 8.05 1.01 9.63
N LEU A 8 7.43 1.28 8.49
CA LEU A 8 6.08 1.84 8.39
C LEU A 8 5.02 0.76 8.15
N ALA A 9 5.41 -0.35 7.51
CA ALA A 9 4.60 -1.55 7.37
C ALA A 9 5.50 -2.79 7.31
N GLU A 10 5.00 -3.93 7.77
CA GLU A 10 5.70 -5.21 7.76
C GLU A 10 4.75 -6.37 7.45
N LEU A 11 5.23 -7.29 6.62
CA LEU A 11 4.58 -8.55 6.28
C LEU A 11 5.58 -9.69 6.46
N GLU A 12 5.32 -10.59 7.39
CA GLU A 12 6.06 -11.84 7.51
C GLU A 12 5.32 -13.00 6.84
N ILE A 13 6.00 -13.67 5.91
CA ILE A 13 5.53 -14.86 5.23
C ILE A 13 6.42 -16.04 5.62
N TRP A 14 5.82 -17.05 6.23
CA TRP A 14 6.45 -18.32 6.53
C TRP A 14 6.10 -19.32 5.45
N HIS A 15 7.09 -19.89 4.81
CA HIS A 15 6.90 -20.70 3.62
C HIS A 15 7.77 -21.95 3.66
N THR A 16 7.41 -22.90 2.82
CA THR A 16 8.18 -24.12 2.64
C THR A 16 9.59 -23.80 2.15
N ARG A 17 10.58 -24.54 2.65
CA ARG A 17 11.96 -24.44 2.19
C ARG A 17 12.07 -24.99 0.76
N PRO A 18 12.98 -24.46 -0.06
CA PRO A 18 13.27 -25.06 -1.37
C PRO A 18 13.47 -26.58 -1.28
N PHE A 19 13.01 -27.31 -2.29
CA PHE A 19 13.18 -28.77 -2.42
C PHE A 19 12.52 -29.65 -1.34
N THR A 20 11.63 -29.09 -0.52
CA THR A 20 10.81 -29.88 0.42
C THR A 20 9.51 -30.34 -0.26
N PRO A 21 9.06 -31.59 -0.10
CA PRO A 21 7.87 -32.10 -0.79
C PRO A 21 6.56 -31.45 -0.30
N THR A 22 6.51 -31.05 0.98
CA THR A 22 5.29 -30.53 1.61
C THR A 22 5.13 -29.03 1.36
N ARG A 23 4.11 -28.63 0.61
CA ARG A 23 3.82 -27.23 0.25
C ARG A 23 2.93 -26.54 1.29
N ARG A 24 3.56 -25.80 2.19
CA ARG A 24 2.98 -25.10 3.35
C ARG A 24 3.28 -23.60 3.32
N LEU A 25 2.31 -22.82 3.78
CA LEU A 25 2.34 -21.37 3.94
C LEU A 25 1.72 -21.01 5.30
N SER A 26 2.29 -20.04 5.99
CA SER A 26 1.74 -19.43 7.20
C SER A 26 2.03 -17.94 7.18
N LEU A 27 1.15 -17.14 7.77
CA LEU A 27 1.41 -15.72 8.01
C LEU A 27 2.09 -15.54 9.37
N GLY A 28 3.03 -14.60 9.44
CA GLY A 28 3.80 -14.22 10.62
C GLY A 28 3.25 -12.97 11.31
N SER A 29 4.15 -12.10 11.76
CA SER A 29 3.84 -10.71 12.13
C SER A 29 3.21 -9.95 10.94
N LEU A 30 2.19 -9.14 11.22
CA LEU A 30 1.51 -8.29 10.25
C LEU A 30 1.35 -6.90 10.86
N ILE A 31 2.04 -5.92 10.31
CA ILE A 31 1.89 -4.50 10.64
C ILE A 31 1.45 -3.81 9.34
N LEU A 32 0.13 -3.67 9.17
CA LEU A 32 -0.48 -3.21 7.92
C LEU A 32 -1.44 -2.04 8.20
N PRO A 33 -0.95 -0.79 8.29
CA PRO A 33 -1.82 0.39 8.36
C PRO A 33 -2.60 0.54 7.04
N VAL A 34 -3.93 0.40 7.12
CA VAL A 34 -4.86 0.30 5.97
C VAL A 34 -6.16 1.07 6.18
N GLU A 35 -6.20 1.95 7.18
CA GLU A 35 -7.34 2.78 7.56
C GLU A 35 -7.81 3.65 6.39
N HIS A 36 -6.87 4.07 5.54
CA HIS A 36 -7.13 4.78 4.29
C HIS A 36 -6.52 4.00 3.14
N SER A 37 -7.31 3.55 2.18
CA SER A 37 -6.79 2.78 1.04
C SER A 37 -5.96 3.67 0.09
N PRO A 38 -4.80 3.18 -0.42
CA PRO A 38 -4.20 1.88 -0.13
C PRO A 38 -3.50 1.82 1.24
N GLY A 39 -3.09 2.95 1.80
CA GLY A 39 -2.37 3.01 3.06
C GLY A 39 -0.98 2.40 2.93
N LEU A 40 -0.18 2.50 4.00
CA LEU A 40 1.19 1.97 3.99
C LEU A 40 1.19 0.43 3.87
N GLY A 41 0.23 -0.24 4.51
CA GLY A 41 0.04 -1.68 4.41
C GLY A 41 -0.36 -2.13 3.01
N GLY A 42 -1.32 -1.45 2.36
CA GLY A 42 -1.72 -1.79 1.00
C GLY A 42 -0.64 -1.50 -0.05
N VAL A 43 0.17 -0.46 0.15
CA VAL A 43 1.36 -0.21 -0.69
C VAL A 43 2.39 -1.32 -0.52
N LEU A 44 2.64 -1.78 0.72
CA LEU A 44 3.52 -2.93 0.95
C LEU A 44 3.01 -4.20 0.26
N LEU A 45 1.74 -4.58 0.49
CA LEU A 45 1.15 -5.78 -0.12
C LEU A 45 1.16 -5.69 -1.66
N GLY A 46 0.83 -4.52 -2.21
CA GLY A 46 0.94 -4.25 -3.64
C GLY A 46 2.38 -4.41 -4.15
N GLY A 47 3.36 -3.87 -3.43
CA GLY A 47 4.78 -3.98 -3.79
C GLY A 47 5.29 -5.42 -3.81
N VAL A 48 4.94 -6.22 -2.81
CA VAL A 48 5.29 -7.65 -2.78
C VAL A 48 4.66 -8.37 -3.99
N VAL A 49 3.39 -8.11 -4.28
CA VAL A 49 2.73 -8.71 -5.45
C VAL A 49 3.38 -8.26 -6.75
N ALA A 50 3.63 -6.97 -6.95
CA ALA A 50 4.26 -6.46 -8.17
C ALA A 50 5.68 -7.00 -8.38
N LYS A 51 6.45 -7.21 -7.30
CA LYS A 51 7.78 -7.81 -7.34
C LYS A 51 7.76 -9.26 -7.84
N HIS A 52 6.80 -10.04 -7.38
CA HIS A 52 6.83 -11.50 -7.52
C HIS A 52 5.88 -12.04 -8.60
N PHE A 53 4.79 -11.35 -8.91
CA PHE A 53 3.74 -11.87 -9.79
C PHE A 53 4.23 -12.14 -11.22
N GLY A 54 5.19 -11.35 -11.72
CA GLY A 54 5.76 -11.54 -13.05
C GLY A 54 6.57 -12.84 -13.22
N GLU A 55 7.03 -13.44 -12.12
CA GLU A 55 7.82 -14.68 -12.11
C GLU A 55 6.94 -15.93 -11.85
N VAL A 56 5.63 -15.73 -11.68
CA VAL A 56 4.69 -16.82 -11.48
C VAL A 56 4.31 -17.44 -12.81
N ASP A 57 4.19 -18.77 -12.83
CA ASP A 57 3.72 -19.54 -13.98
C ASP A 57 2.35 -19.04 -14.49
N ASP A 58 2.29 -18.67 -15.78
CA ASP A 58 1.11 -18.15 -16.45
C ASP A 58 -0.09 -19.11 -16.38
N GLU A 59 0.14 -20.42 -16.29
CA GLU A 59 -0.94 -21.42 -16.19
C GLU A 59 -1.79 -21.25 -14.93
N ILE A 60 -1.20 -20.73 -13.85
CA ILE A 60 -1.87 -20.58 -12.56
C ILE A 60 -2.36 -19.15 -12.27
N VAL A 61 -2.01 -18.18 -13.12
CA VAL A 61 -2.47 -16.79 -13.02
C VAL A 61 -4.01 -16.68 -12.92
N PRO A 62 -4.82 -17.38 -13.74
CA PRO A 62 -6.27 -17.35 -13.60
C PRO A 62 -6.74 -17.82 -12.21
N ASP A 63 -6.06 -18.81 -11.62
CA ASP A 63 -6.38 -19.32 -10.29
C ASP A 63 -6.02 -18.37 -9.15
N ILE A 64 -4.99 -17.54 -9.33
CA ILE A 64 -4.62 -16.48 -8.41
C ILE A 64 -5.67 -15.37 -8.43
N HIS A 65 -6.14 -14.97 -9.62
CA HIS A 65 -7.26 -14.03 -9.73
C HIS A 65 -8.55 -14.57 -9.08
N ARG A 66 -8.85 -15.86 -9.29
CA ARG A 66 -9.99 -16.53 -8.61
C ARG A 66 -9.83 -16.51 -7.09
N LEU A 67 -8.61 -16.78 -6.58
CA LEU A 67 -8.33 -16.73 -5.14
C LEU A 67 -8.49 -15.31 -4.57
N LEU A 68 -7.96 -14.29 -5.25
CA LEU A 68 -8.11 -12.90 -4.83
C LEU A 68 -9.60 -12.51 -4.71
N ALA A 69 -10.41 -12.86 -5.71
CA ALA A 69 -11.85 -12.61 -5.69
C ALA A 69 -12.58 -13.38 -4.59
N GLN A 70 -12.16 -14.62 -4.31
CA GLN A 70 -12.71 -15.43 -3.21
C GLN A 70 -12.42 -14.78 -1.84
N VAL A 71 -11.16 -14.37 -1.62
CA VAL A 71 -10.74 -13.66 -0.40
C VAL A 71 -11.46 -12.33 -0.26
N GLU A 72 -11.56 -11.54 -1.34
CA GLU A 72 -12.31 -10.28 -1.38
C GLU A 72 -13.74 -10.44 -0.86
N ARG A 73 -14.45 -11.49 -1.32
CA ARG A 73 -15.83 -11.79 -0.91
C ARG A 73 -15.94 -12.39 0.49
N GLY A 74 -14.83 -12.63 1.18
CA GLY A 74 -14.80 -13.27 2.49
C GLY A 74 -15.25 -14.74 2.46
N GLU A 75 -15.15 -15.37 1.29
CA GLU A 75 -15.53 -16.77 1.12
C GLU A 75 -14.49 -17.69 1.76
N ARG A 76 -14.93 -18.81 2.32
CA ARG A 76 -14.02 -19.82 2.86
C ARG A 76 -13.16 -20.42 1.74
N VAL A 77 -11.84 -20.22 1.82
CA VAL A 77 -10.87 -20.84 0.90
C VAL A 77 -10.62 -22.29 1.32
N VAL A 78 -11.04 -23.25 0.49
CA VAL A 78 -10.74 -24.68 0.70
C VAL A 78 -9.25 -24.93 0.49
N GLN A 79 -8.64 -25.60 1.47
CA GLN A 79 -7.21 -25.92 1.48
C GLN A 79 -6.98 -27.40 1.11
N PRO A 80 -5.91 -27.74 0.36
CA PRO A 80 -4.89 -26.83 -0.18
C PRO A 80 -5.40 -26.05 -1.40
N ARG A 81 -4.96 -24.79 -1.55
CA ARG A 81 -5.26 -23.94 -2.71
C ARG A 81 -3.99 -23.67 -3.49
N LEU A 82 -4.03 -23.75 -4.82
CA LEU A 82 -2.85 -23.58 -5.68
C LEU A 82 -1.69 -24.50 -5.25
N ARG A 83 -2.02 -25.73 -4.83
CA ARG A 83 -1.11 -26.76 -4.28
C ARG A 83 -0.44 -26.39 -2.95
N HIS A 84 -0.77 -25.26 -2.32
CA HIS A 84 -0.20 -24.82 -1.04
C HIS A 84 -1.26 -24.85 0.05
N ARG A 85 -0.88 -25.32 1.25
CA ARG A 85 -1.73 -25.33 2.43
C ARG A 85 -1.41 -24.12 3.31
N LEU A 86 -2.39 -23.25 3.52
CA LEU A 86 -2.33 -22.24 4.58
C LEU A 86 -2.51 -22.93 5.95
N GLN A 87 -1.63 -22.62 6.90
CA GLN A 87 -1.64 -23.19 8.25
C GLN A 87 -1.12 -22.18 9.29
N THR A 88 -1.26 -22.51 10.57
CA THR A 88 -0.75 -21.72 11.71
C THR A 88 0.60 -22.20 12.22
N ASP A 89 0.88 -23.51 12.12
CA ASP A 89 2.19 -24.07 12.49
C ASP A 89 3.29 -23.59 11.55
N ARG A 90 4.41 -23.18 12.15
CA ARG A 90 5.59 -22.64 11.47
C ARG A 90 6.81 -23.53 11.60
N HIS A 91 6.71 -24.65 12.32
CA HIS A 91 7.84 -25.53 12.55
C HIS A 91 8.42 -26.07 11.23
N GLY A 92 9.72 -25.89 11.05
CA GLY A 92 10.46 -26.29 9.85
C GLY A 92 10.23 -25.41 8.62
N LEU A 93 9.45 -24.32 8.71
CA LEU A 93 9.31 -23.35 7.62
C LEU A 93 10.51 -22.40 7.56
N ALA A 94 10.77 -21.84 6.37
CA ALA A 94 11.59 -20.65 6.19
C ALA A 94 10.73 -19.39 6.33
N LYS A 95 11.38 -18.23 6.43
CA LYS A 95 10.73 -16.93 6.62
C LYS A 95 11.22 -15.93 5.57
N SER A 96 10.31 -15.12 5.07
CA SER A 96 10.56 -13.89 4.33
C SER A 96 9.88 -12.74 5.05
N VAL A 97 10.62 -11.68 5.36
CA VAL A 97 10.08 -10.43 5.90
C VAL A 97 10.12 -9.35 4.82
N HIS A 98 8.97 -8.76 4.55
CA HIS A 98 8.82 -7.63 3.63
C HIS A 98 8.46 -6.39 4.43
N ARG A 99 9.11 -5.28 4.13
CA ARG A 99 8.92 -4.01 4.84
C ARG A 99 8.78 -2.85 3.87
N LEU A 100 7.97 -1.89 4.29
CA LEU A 100 7.96 -0.55 3.73
C LEU A 100 8.62 0.36 4.76
N ARG A 101 9.65 1.10 4.36
CA ARG A 101 10.41 1.99 5.24
C ARG A 101 10.26 3.43 4.82
N GLY A 102 10.25 4.34 5.79
CA GLY A 102 10.38 5.78 5.55
C GLY A 102 11.83 6.23 5.70
N ASP A 103 12.40 6.85 4.66
CA ASP A 103 13.69 7.53 4.71
C ASP A 103 13.55 8.96 4.18
N LYS A 104 13.74 9.98 5.04
CA LYS A 104 13.76 11.41 4.67
C LYS A 104 12.60 11.86 3.77
N SER A 105 11.39 11.33 3.98
CA SER A 105 10.15 11.56 3.21
C SER A 105 9.95 10.70 1.96
N GLU A 106 10.85 9.74 1.70
CA GLU A 106 10.68 8.73 0.67
C GLU A 106 10.29 7.38 1.26
N LEU A 107 9.53 6.63 0.47
CA LEU A 107 9.15 5.26 0.80
C LEU A 107 10.07 4.30 0.07
N VAL A 108 10.70 3.41 0.83
CA VAL A 108 11.64 2.41 0.30
C VAL A 108 11.14 1.02 0.64
N PHE A 109 11.05 0.16 -0.37
CA PHE A 109 10.74 -1.24 -0.17
C PHE A 109 11.98 -2.03 0.25
N ASP A 110 11.84 -2.83 1.29
CA ASP A 110 12.86 -3.75 1.80
C ASP A 110 12.26 -5.16 1.77
N PHE A 111 12.59 -5.92 0.74
CA PHE A 111 11.96 -7.22 0.44
C PHE A 111 12.96 -8.36 0.62
N GLU A 112 12.67 -9.28 1.54
CA GLU A 112 13.34 -10.58 1.57
C GLU A 112 12.68 -11.54 0.57
N SER A 113 13.46 -12.10 -0.34
CA SER A 113 12.96 -13.04 -1.36
C SER A 113 13.43 -14.47 -1.07
N ASN A 114 13.13 -14.98 0.12
CA ASN A 114 13.37 -16.38 0.43
C ASN A 114 12.18 -17.22 -0.10
N GLY A 115 12.41 -18.36 -0.76
CA GLY A 115 11.32 -19.19 -1.30
C GLY A 115 10.72 -18.70 -2.62
N SER A 116 9.66 -19.37 -3.08
CA SER A 116 9.09 -19.15 -4.42
C SER A 116 8.21 -17.91 -4.51
N ASP A 117 8.21 -17.24 -5.66
CA ASP A 117 7.38 -16.06 -5.97
C ASP A 117 5.89 -16.28 -5.72
N LEU A 118 5.37 -17.45 -6.11
CA LEU A 118 3.99 -17.83 -5.82
C LEU A 118 3.64 -17.77 -4.33
N LEU A 119 4.54 -18.20 -3.44
CA LEU A 119 4.30 -18.17 -2.00
C LEU A 119 4.27 -16.73 -1.45
N GLN A 120 5.04 -15.82 -2.04
CA GLN A 120 5.03 -14.40 -1.67
C GLN A 120 3.71 -13.73 -2.11
N VAL A 121 3.25 -14.04 -3.33
CA VAL A 121 1.95 -13.59 -3.83
C VAL A 121 0.81 -14.15 -2.99
N LEU A 122 0.82 -15.46 -2.70
CA LEU A 122 -0.19 -16.10 -1.86
C LEU A 122 -0.21 -15.53 -0.44
N GLY A 123 0.95 -15.33 0.18
CA GLY A 123 1.03 -14.72 1.51
C GLY A 123 0.43 -13.31 1.53
N SER A 124 0.68 -12.51 0.48
CA SER A 124 0.10 -11.17 0.34
C SER A 124 -1.43 -11.20 0.18
N ILE A 125 -1.96 -12.15 -0.59
CA ILE A 125 -3.42 -12.30 -0.76
C ILE A 125 -4.07 -12.78 0.55
N TYR A 126 -3.50 -13.80 1.21
CA TYR A 126 -4.04 -14.29 2.48
C TYR A 126 -3.92 -13.30 3.63
N ALA A 127 -2.99 -12.33 3.57
CA ALA A 127 -2.94 -11.24 4.55
C ALA A 127 -4.23 -10.41 4.56
N LEU A 128 -4.94 -10.32 3.42
CA LEU A 128 -6.22 -9.62 3.34
C LEU A 128 -7.33 -10.29 4.16
N GLU A 129 -7.24 -11.61 4.43
CA GLU A 129 -8.18 -12.30 5.33
C GLU A 129 -8.08 -11.82 6.78
N ARG A 130 -6.97 -11.16 7.16
CA ARG A 130 -6.76 -10.60 8.50
C ARG A 130 -7.27 -9.17 8.67
N LEU A 131 -7.74 -8.58 7.58
CA LEU A 131 -8.26 -7.21 7.56
C LEU A 131 -9.79 -7.23 7.61
N GLU A 132 -10.38 -6.10 8.01
CA GLU A 132 -11.83 -5.88 7.96
C GLU A 132 -12.36 -5.90 6.52
N GLU A 133 -13.66 -6.18 6.35
CA GLU A 133 -14.29 -6.36 5.04
C GLU A 133 -14.10 -5.17 4.08
N SER A 134 -14.21 -3.94 4.60
CA SER A 134 -14.04 -2.71 3.83
C SER A 134 -12.62 -2.57 3.28
N SER A 135 -11.61 -2.71 4.15
CA SER A 135 -10.19 -2.69 3.76
C SER A 135 -9.88 -3.84 2.80
N ARG A 136 -10.42 -5.04 3.05
CA ARG A 136 -10.24 -6.20 2.18
C ARG A 136 -10.72 -5.93 0.75
N ARG A 137 -11.95 -5.43 0.58
CA ARG A 137 -12.51 -5.07 -0.74
C ARG A 137 -11.67 -4.01 -1.44
N SER A 138 -11.31 -2.95 -0.72
CA SER A 138 -10.53 -1.86 -1.30
C SER A 138 -9.14 -2.31 -1.73
N LEU A 139 -8.46 -3.11 -0.90
CA LEU A 139 -7.12 -3.60 -1.18
C LEU A 139 -7.09 -4.71 -2.24
N SER A 140 -8.14 -5.50 -2.42
CA SER A 140 -8.21 -6.42 -3.56
C SER A 140 -8.08 -5.69 -4.90
N LEU A 141 -8.65 -4.49 -5.02
CA LEU A 141 -8.47 -3.64 -6.22
C LEU A 141 -7.02 -3.14 -6.37
N VAL A 142 -6.37 -2.81 -5.25
CA VAL A 142 -4.94 -2.40 -5.23
C VAL A 142 -4.06 -3.56 -5.68
N ILE A 143 -4.28 -4.76 -5.14
CA ILE A 143 -3.56 -5.98 -5.51
C ILE A 143 -3.78 -6.33 -6.99
N GLY A 144 -5.02 -6.24 -7.49
CA GLY A 144 -5.31 -6.46 -8.91
C GLY A 144 -4.67 -5.42 -9.84
N ARG A 145 -4.40 -4.20 -9.37
CA ARG A 145 -3.58 -3.22 -10.10
C ARG A 145 -2.09 -3.59 -10.05
N ALA A 146 -1.58 -3.96 -8.89
CA ALA A 146 -0.18 -4.36 -8.71
C ALA A 146 0.23 -5.55 -9.61
N MET A 147 -0.67 -6.53 -9.79
CA MET A 147 -0.45 -7.67 -10.71
C MET A 147 -0.20 -7.26 -12.18
N ARG A 148 -0.60 -6.04 -12.58
CA ARG A 148 -0.43 -5.51 -13.95
C ARG A 148 0.79 -4.59 -14.08
N TRP A 149 1.49 -4.29 -12.98
CA TRP A 149 2.64 -3.41 -13.00
C TRP A 149 3.84 -4.10 -13.64
N ARG A 150 4.58 -3.37 -14.49
CA ARG A 150 5.78 -3.86 -15.19
C ARG A 150 6.99 -2.92 -15.06
N GLY A 151 6.87 -1.88 -14.23
CA GLY A 151 7.90 -0.86 -14.03
C GLY A 151 8.75 -1.07 -12.77
N PRO A 152 9.65 -0.12 -12.45
CA PRO A 152 10.39 -0.12 -11.18
C PRO A 152 9.44 0.02 -9.98
N LEU A 153 9.87 -0.50 -8.82
CA LEU A 153 9.14 -0.36 -7.55
C LEU A 153 9.61 0.88 -6.79
N ASP A 154 9.38 2.04 -7.41
CA ASP A 154 9.77 3.36 -6.89
C ASP A 154 8.53 4.24 -6.64
N GLN A 155 8.72 5.56 -6.52
CA GLN A 155 7.64 6.52 -6.32
C GLN A 155 6.58 6.50 -7.44
N THR A 156 6.94 6.12 -8.67
CA THR A 156 5.97 5.99 -9.78
C THR A 156 5.01 4.83 -9.55
N PHE A 157 5.50 3.72 -8.97
CA PHE A 157 4.66 2.60 -8.56
C PHE A 157 3.74 2.98 -7.40
N ILE A 158 4.27 3.72 -6.42
CA ILE A 158 3.48 4.17 -5.27
C ILE A 158 2.35 5.11 -5.73
N ALA A 159 2.65 6.08 -6.60
CA ALA A 159 1.65 6.93 -7.21
C ALA A 159 0.64 6.13 -8.06
N PHE A 160 1.09 5.10 -8.79
CA PHE A 160 0.19 4.22 -9.52
C PHE A 160 -0.81 3.47 -8.61
N LEU A 161 -0.39 3.04 -7.42
CA LEU A 161 -1.27 2.40 -6.43
C LEU A 161 -2.14 3.40 -5.67
N ALA A 162 -1.59 4.51 -5.21
CA ALA A 162 -2.32 5.51 -4.43
C ALA A 162 -3.24 6.39 -5.29
N GLY A 163 -3.04 6.41 -6.61
CA GLY A 163 -3.64 7.40 -7.50
C GLY A 163 -2.73 8.62 -7.65
N SER A 164 -3.08 9.49 -8.60
CA SER A 164 -2.20 10.51 -9.19
C SER A 164 -1.74 11.66 -8.28
N ALA A 165 -1.83 11.53 -6.94
CA ALA A 165 -1.70 12.70 -6.08
C ALA A 165 -1.11 12.48 -4.67
N VAL A 166 -0.62 11.27 -4.32
CA VAL A 166 -0.06 11.05 -2.98
C VAL A 166 1.43 10.75 -3.06
N THR A 167 2.24 11.80 -2.99
CA THR A 167 3.71 11.74 -2.95
C THR A 167 4.26 11.90 -1.52
N ASN A 168 3.38 12.04 -0.52
CA ASN A 168 3.74 12.34 0.86
C ASN A 168 3.31 11.21 1.82
N ILE A 169 4.24 10.75 2.65
CA ILE A 169 4.04 9.69 3.65
C ILE A 169 2.90 10.05 4.62
N SER A 170 2.86 11.29 5.10
CA SER A 170 1.81 11.76 6.02
C SER A 170 0.43 11.74 5.35
N ALA A 171 0.37 12.09 4.06
CA ALA A 171 -0.86 12.03 3.28
C ALA A 171 -1.34 10.59 3.04
N MET A 172 -0.44 9.61 3.01
CA MET A 172 -0.80 8.18 2.95
C MET A 172 -1.22 7.61 4.31
N ALA A 173 -0.62 8.09 5.41
CA ALA A 173 -0.92 7.62 6.76
C ALA A 173 -2.25 8.18 7.29
N ASP A 174 -2.47 9.50 7.17
CA ASP A 174 -3.72 10.16 7.48
C ASP A 174 -3.98 11.29 6.47
N PRO A 175 -4.68 11.00 5.35
CA PRO A 175 -4.95 11.96 4.29
C PRO A 175 -5.71 13.18 4.80
N ARG A 176 -6.60 13.00 5.78
CA ARG A 176 -7.45 14.09 6.28
C ARG A 176 -6.64 15.03 7.15
N ALA A 177 -5.87 14.51 8.11
CA ALA A 177 -5.01 15.32 8.96
C ALA A 177 -3.97 16.09 8.12
N TRP A 178 -3.34 15.42 7.16
CA TRP A 178 -2.43 16.06 6.21
C TRP A 178 -3.12 17.20 5.44
N ALA A 179 -4.33 16.97 4.92
CA ALA A 179 -5.03 17.99 4.14
C ALA A 179 -5.49 19.19 5.00
N LEU A 180 -5.86 18.96 6.26
CA LEU A 180 -6.18 20.03 7.22
C LEU A 180 -4.95 20.87 7.53
N GLU A 181 -3.81 20.23 7.79
CA GLU A 181 -2.53 20.90 8.04
C GLU A 181 -2.07 21.72 6.83
N LEU A 182 -2.06 21.12 5.63
CA LEU A 182 -1.62 21.78 4.41
C LEU A 182 -2.48 22.99 4.03
N LEU A 183 -3.79 22.94 4.29
CA LEU A 183 -4.69 24.09 4.08
C LEU A 183 -4.72 25.06 5.27
N GLY A 184 -3.91 24.84 6.30
CA GLY A 184 -3.76 25.74 7.45
C GLY A 184 -5.01 25.80 8.35
N PHE A 185 -5.71 24.68 8.50
CA PHE A 185 -6.79 24.57 9.48
C PHE A 185 -6.21 24.41 10.90
N PRO A 186 -6.88 24.99 11.93
CA PRO A 186 -6.47 24.78 13.32
C PRO A 186 -6.48 23.30 13.72
N ALA A 187 -5.55 22.90 14.60
CA ALA A 187 -5.56 21.59 15.22
C ALA A 187 -6.91 21.30 15.90
N GLY A 188 -7.40 20.07 15.78
CA GLY A 188 -8.72 19.68 16.29
C GLY A 188 -9.90 20.05 15.38
N THR A 189 -9.66 20.59 14.18
CA THR A 189 -10.73 20.81 13.20
C THR A 189 -11.34 19.47 12.78
N VAL A 190 -12.55 19.17 13.26
CA VAL A 190 -13.21 17.88 13.00
C VAL A 190 -13.72 17.80 11.57
N LYS A 191 -14.57 18.73 11.12
CA LYS A 191 -15.13 18.73 9.75
C LYS A 191 -15.34 20.16 9.22
N PRO A 192 -14.47 20.66 8.32
CA PRO A 192 -14.67 21.97 7.72
C PRO A 192 -15.82 21.93 6.70
N SER A 193 -16.56 23.03 6.60
CA SER A 193 -17.57 23.19 5.54
C SER A 193 -16.93 23.36 4.16
N LYS A 194 -17.66 23.02 3.10
CA LYS A 194 -17.23 23.24 1.71
C LYS A 194 -16.76 24.68 1.47
N ARG A 195 -17.46 25.67 2.05
CA ARG A 195 -17.08 27.09 1.97
C ARG A 195 -15.71 27.33 2.60
N GLN A 196 -15.47 26.86 3.82
CA GLN A 196 -14.19 27.02 4.51
C GLN A 196 -13.04 26.35 3.75
N VAL A 197 -13.27 25.16 3.19
CA VAL A 197 -12.26 24.47 2.35
C VAL A 197 -11.91 25.31 1.12
N GLN A 198 -12.88 25.85 0.40
CA GLN A 198 -12.60 26.70 -0.77
C GLN A 198 -11.90 28.02 -0.40
N GLU A 199 -12.26 28.62 0.74
CA GLU A 199 -11.63 29.85 1.23
C GLU A 199 -10.16 29.63 1.56
N ARG A 200 -9.85 28.59 2.35
CA ARG A 200 -8.47 28.22 2.69
C ARG A 200 -7.67 27.81 1.46
N TYR A 201 -8.25 26.99 0.59
CA TYR A 201 -7.62 26.62 -0.69
C TYR A 201 -7.19 27.84 -1.50
N ARG A 202 -8.08 28.81 -1.72
CA ARG A 202 -7.73 30.02 -2.48
C ARG A 202 -6.68 30.88 -1.77
N ALA A 203 -6.71 30.93 -0.44
CA ALA A 203 -5.73 31.67 0.34
C ALA A 203 -4.32 31.07 0.18
N VAL A 204 -4.17 29.75 0.37
CA VAL A 204 -2.89 29.04 0.25
C VAL A 204 -2.43 28.98 -1.22
N LEU A 205 -3.34 28.78 -2.17
CA LEU A 205 -3.00 28.81 -3.60
C LEU A 205 -2.37 30.14 -4.00
N ARG A 206 -2.92 31.26 -3.50
CA ARG A 206 -2.38 32.59 -3.78
C ARG A 206 -0.95 32.76 -3.25
N THR A 207 -0.57 32.13 -2.15
CA THR A 207 0.78 32.28 -1.59
C THR A 207 1.83 31.47 -2.34
N VAL A 208 1.45 30.37 -3.00
CA VAL A 208 2.38 29.52 -3.75
C VAL A 208 2.44 29.84 -5.25
N HIS A 209 1.48 30.62 -5.76
CA HIS A 209 1.41 30.93 -7.19
C HIS A 209 2.53 31.89 -7.61
N PRO A 210 3.26 31.63 -8.72
CA PRO A 210 4.35 32.50 -9.17
C PRO A 210 3.91 33.94 -9.44
N ASP A 211 2.72 34.13 -10.04
CA ASP A 211 2.12 35.46 -10.31
C ASP A 211 1.85 36.29 -9.04
N HIS A 212 1.95 35.68 -7.87
CA HIS A 212 1.72 36.31 -6.57
C HIS A 212 2.96 36.25 -5.66
N GLY A 213 4.15 36.01 -6.24
CA GLY A 213 5.42 36.00 -5.51
C GLY A 213 5.82 34.65 -4.93
N GLY A 214 5.14 33.57 -5.31
CA GLY A 214 5.56 32.21 -4.99
C GLY A 214 6.83 31.80 -5.74
N ASP A 215 7.59 30.86 -5.17
CA ASP A 215 8.81 30.34 -5.79
C ASP A 215 8.45 29.49 -7.03
N ALA A 216 8.83 29.99 -8.21
CA ALA A 216 8.58 29.32 -9.48
C ALA A 216 9.19 27.91 -9.57
N ALA A 217 10.27 27.61 -8.84
CA ALA A 217 10.91 26.30 -8.86
C ALA A 217 10.07 25.22 -8.16
N THR A 218 9.27 25.60 -7.16
CA THR A 218 8.48 24.68 -6.32
C THR A 218 6.97 24.84 -6.47
N ALA A 219 6.52 25.90 -7.16
CA ALA A 219 5.12 26.23 -7.35
C ALA A 219 4.29 25.08 -7.94
N SER A 220 4.76 24.42 -9.01
CA SER A 220 3.99 23.35 -9.67
C SER A 220 3.61 22.23 -8.70
N LYS A 221 4.61 21.70 -7.97
CA LYS A 221 4.42 20.64 -6.98
C LYS A 221 3.49 21.10 -5.86
N SER A 222 3.68 22.33 -5.37
CA SER A 222 2.88 22.87 -4.28
C SER A 222 1.40 23.03 -4.67
N ILE A 223 1.14 23.51 -5.90
CA ILE A 223 -0.21 23.68 -6.45
C ILE A 223 -0.93 22.32 -6.57
N GLU A 224 -0.22 21.28 -7.03
CA GLU A 224 -0.74 19.91 -7.08
C GLU A 224 -1.11 19.37 -5.70
N GLU A 225 -0.21 19.50 -4.71
CA GLU A 225 -0.45 19.06 -3.33
C GLU A 225 -1.64 19.79 -2.69
N ILE A 226 -1.75 21.10 -2.87
CA ILE A 226 -2.89 21.91 -2.36
C ILE A 226 -4.20 21.53 -3.07
N GLY A 227 -4.15 21.24 -4.37
CA GLY A 227 -5.27 20.74 -5.15
C GLY A 227 -5.78 19.40 -4.62
N GLU A 228 -4.88 18.51 -4.25
CA GLU A 228 -5.19 17.21 -3.68
C GLU A 228 -5.75 17.31 -2.26
N ALA A 229 -5.16 18.13 -1.39
CA ALA A 229 -5.69 18.38 -0.05
C ALA A 229 -7.15 18.88 -0.12
N ARG A 230 -7.44 19.79 -1.06
CA ARG A 230 -8.82 20.21 -1.35
C ARG A 230 -9.70 19.03 -1.76
N ARG A 231 -9.24 18.15 -2.66
CA ARG A 231 -10.00 16.97 -3.10
C ARG A 231 -10.33 16.06 -1.91
N VAL A 232 -9.34 15.76 -1.07
CA VAL A 232 -9.50 14.90 0.12
C VAL A 232 -10.56 15.47 1.07
N LEU A 233 -10.50 16.75 1.43
CA LEU A 233 -11.46 17.34 2.38
C LEU A 233 -12.89 17.48 1.81
N LEU A 234 -13.07 17.47 0.49
CA LEU A 234 -14.39 17.55 -0.14
C LEU A 234 -15.06 16.19 -0.35
N HIS A 235 -14.30 15.10 -0.33
CA HIS A 235 -14.79 13.74 -0.54
C HIS A 235 -14.67 12.86 0.71
N SER A 236 -14.37 13.45 1.88
CA SER A 236 -14.26 12.79 3.18
C SER A 236 -15.40 13.14 4.16
#